data_AF-A0A510I8E9-F1
#
_entry.id   AF-A0A510I8E9-F1
#
_cell.length_a   1.000
_cell.length_b   1.000
_cell.length_c   1.000
_cell.angle_alpha   90.00
_cell.angle_beta   90.00
_cell.angle_gamma   90.00
#
_symmetry.space_group_name_H-M   'P 1'
#
loop_
_entity.id
_entity.type
_entity.pdbx_description
1 polymer ?
#
loop_
_entity_poly.entity_id
_entity_poly.type
_entity_poly.pdbx_seq_one_letter_code
_entity_poly.pdbx_strand_id
1 'polypeptide(L)'
;MNHEYQDLITIFNNTFLESFNTKLELGGDEPIYLPADQEHPHHRIIFARGFYASALHEIAHWCVAGPERRLLEDFGYWYEPDGRTAEVQAEFEKVEIRPQAYEWILAKSADFPFNVSCDNLHGNFEPDRLGFMHKVHNEVMGILENGLPPRVKMLSDALCAFYQTKPLETSDFIVK
;
A
#
# COMPACT_ATOMS: atom_id res chain seq x y z
N MET A 1 10.15 15.56 -9.98
CA MET A 1 8.70 15.38 -10.20
C MET A 1 8.00 15.88 -8.95
N ASN A 2 6.81 16.48 -9.04
CA ASN A 2 6.03 16.82 -7.85
C ASN A 2 4.99 15.71 -7.65
N HIS A 3 4.86 15.21 -6.42
CA HIS A 3 3.94 14.12 -6.08
C HIS A 3 2.87 14.66 -5.15
N GLU A 4 1.67 14.86 -5.70
CA GLU A 4 0.51 15.36 -4.95
C GLU A 4 -0.47 14.20 -4.72
N TYR A 5 -1.07 14.09 -3.55
CA TYR A 5 -1.98 12.97 -3.26
C TYR A 5 -3.20 12.93 -4.21
N GLN A 6 -3.58 14.07 -4.78
CA GLN A 6 -4.66 14.19 -5.74
C GLN A 6 -4.36 13.44 -7.05
N ASP A 7 -3.08 13.30 -7.40
CA ASP A 7 -2.65 12.47 -8.52
C ASP A 7 -3.08 11.01 -8.26
N LEU A 8 -2.80 10.47 -7.07
CA LEU A 8 -3.20 9.11 -6.70
C LEU A 8 -4.70 8.93 -6.71
N ILE A 9 -5.48 9.90 -6.21
CA ILE A 9 -6.94 9.85 -6.26
C ILE A 9 -7.41 9.73 -7.72
N THR A 10 -6.88 10.58 -8.59
CA THR A 10 -7.25 10.61 -10.01
C THR A 10 -6.87 9.30 -10.71
N ILE A 11 -5.62 8.86 -10.55
CA ILE A 11 -5.08 7.66 -11.19
C ILE A 11 -5.82 6.42 -10.69
N PHE A 12 -5.99 6.27 -9.37
CA PHE A 12 -6.68 5.13 -8.77
C PHE A 12 -8.15 5.06 -9.23
N ASN A 13 -8.88 6.17 -9.15
CA ASN A 13 -10.31 6.18 -9.51
C ASN A 13 -10.53 5.90 -10.99
N ASN A 14 -9.68 6.44 -11.87
CA ASN A 14 -9.72 6.11 -13.30
C ASN A 14 -9.39 4.64 -13.57
N THR A 15 -8.57 4.01 -12.73
CA THR A 15 -8.15 2.61 -12.92
C THR A 15 -9.18 1.61 -12.38
N PHE A 16 -9.84 1.92 -11.26
CA PHE A 16 -10.58 0.91 -10.48
C PHE A 16 -12.04 1.22 -10.18
N LEU A 17 -12.51 2.45 -10.40
CA LEU A 17 -13.90 2.80 -10.06
C LEU A 17 -14.89 1.97 -10.88
N GLU A 18 -14.69 1.86 -12.19
CA GLU A 18 -15.59 1.11 -13.08
C GLU A 18 -15.48 -0.40 -12.88
N SER A 19 -14.25 -0.93 -12.80
CA SER A 19 -13.98 -2.37 -12.82
C SER A 19 -14.05 -3.05 -11.45
N PHE A 20 -13.82 -2.30 -10.36
CA PHE A 20 -13.81 -2.82 -8.99
C PHE A 20 -14.73 -2.05 -8.04
N ASN A 21 -15.52 -1.09 -8.54
CA ASN A 21 -16.44 -0.28 -7.73
C ASN A 21 -15.75 0.38 -6.52
N THR A 22 -14.45 0.70 -6.62
CA THR A 22 -13.65 1.22 -5.50
C THR A 22 -13.05 2.57 -5.86
N LYS A 23 -13.16 3.53 -4.95
CA LYS A 23 -12.52 4.84 -5.04
C LYS A 23 -11.55 5.10 -3.89
N LEU A 24 -10.56 5.93 -4.15
CA LEU A 24 -9.66 6.52 -3.17
C LEU A 24 -10.16 7.91 -2.77
N GLU A 25 -10.19 8.19 -1.47
CA GLU A 25 -10.66 9.46 -0.92
C GLU A 25 -9.70 9.97 0.17
N LEU A 26 -9.57 11.30 0.27
CA LEU A 26 -8.89 11.92 1.39
C LEU A 26 -9.78 11.86 2.63
N GLY A 27 -9.26 11.28 3.71
CA GLY A 27 -9.87 11.26 5.03
C GLY A 27 -9.39 12.35 5.96
N GLY A 28 -9.70 12.16 7.24
CA GLY A 28 -9.18 12.97 8.34
C GLY A 28 -7.88 12.38 8.88
N ASP A 29 -7.94 11.96 10.14
CA ASP A 29 -6.75 11.54 10.89
C ASP A 29 -6.41 10.06 10.79
N GLU A 30 -7.40 9.20 10.54
CA GLU A 30 -7.24 7.75 10.52
C GLU A 30 -7.62 7.19 9.13
N PRO A 31 -6.82 6.25 8.60
CA PRO A 31 -7.21 5.53 7.40
C PRO A 31 -8.29 4.50 7.70
N ILE A 32 -9.14 4.19 6.72
CA ILE A 32 -10.14 3.14 6.82
C ILE A 32 -10.58 2.66 5.44
N TYR A 33 -10.80 1.37 5.30
CA TYR A 33 -11.56 0.83 4.18
C TYR A 33 -13.04 0.64 4.53
N LEU A 34 -13.92 1.24 3.72
CA LEU A 34 -15.37 1.10 3.88
C LEU A 34 -15.96 0.42 2.63
N PRO A 35 -16.68 -0.72 2.79
CA PRO A 35 -17.38 -1.31 1.67
C PRO A 35 -18.54 -0.43 1.18
N ALA A 36 -19.00 -0.69 -0.05
CA ALA A 36 -20.22 -0.08 -0.55
C ALA A 36 -21.43 -0.50 0.28
N ASP A 37 -22.36 0.42 0.50
CA ASP A 37 -23.58 0.25 1.27
C ASP A 37 -24.76 1.00 0.60
N GLN A 38 -25.90 1.10 1.29
CA GLN A 38 -27.10 1.76 0.74
C GLN A 38 -26.94 3.29 0.57
N GLU A 39 -26.09 3.91 1.39
CA GLU A 39 -25.82 5.35 1.37
C GLU A 39 -24.65 5.68 0.42
N HIS A 40 -23.71 4.74 0.28
CA HIS A 40 -22.48 4.88 -0.50
C HIS A 40 -22.34 3.74 -1.50
N PRO A 41 -22.67 3.94 -2.79
CA PRO A 41 -22.69 2.86 -3.79
C PRO A 41 -21.30 2.34 -4.18
N HIS A 42 -20.22 2.98 -3.75
CA HIS A 42 -18.84 2.62 -4.05
C HIS A 42 -18.07 2.25 -2.78
N HIS A 43 -17.20 1.25 -2.87
CA HIS A 43 -16.19 0.98 -1.85
C HIS A 43 -15.23 2.17 -1.77
N ARG A 44 -14.71 2.45 -0.58
CA ARG A 44 -13.84 3.60 -0.31
C ARG A 44 -12.59 3.14 0.40
N ILE A 45 -11.44 3.48 -0.16
CA ILE A 45 -10.16 3.51 0.55
C ILE A 45 -9.99 4.96 1.01
N ILE A 46 -10.04 5.19 2.31
CA ILE A 46 -9.89 6.51 2.90
C ILE A 46 -8.51 6.57 3.54
N PHE A 47 -7.63 7.46 3.08
CA PHE A 47 -6.28 7.60 3.61
C PHE A 47 -6.13 8.88 4.43
N ALA A 48 -5.17 8.90 5.35
CA ALA A 48 -5.05 9.95 6.35
C ALA A 48 -4.21 11.16 5.88
N ARG A 49 -4.57 12.34 6.38
CA ARG A 49 -3.74 13.57 6.45
C ARG A 49 -3.16 14.12 5.13
N GLY A 50 -3.60 13.61 3.98
CA GLY A 50 -3.14 14.13 2.68
C GLY A 50 -1.71 13.73 2.33
N PHE A 51 -1.17 12.68 2.93
CA PHE A 51 0.18 12.22 2.59
C PHE A 51 0.15 11.23 1.44
N TYR A 52 0.98 11.48 0.42
CA TYR A 52 1.14 10.60 -0.74
C TYR A 52 1.53 9.17 -0.33
N ALA A 53 2.45 9.04 0.62
CA ALA A 53 2.85 7.73 1.16
C ALA A 53 1.70 7.02 1.89
N SER A 54 0.87 7.74 2.66
CA SER A 54 -0.31 7.15 3.31
C SER A 54 -1.29 6.61 2.26
N ALA A 55 -1.57 7.36 1.20
CA ALA A 55 -2.42 6.88 0.11
C ALA A 55 -1.86 5.62 -0.56
N LEU A 56 -0.55 5.56 -0.85
CA LEU A 56 0.09 4.37 -1.41
C LEU A 56 -0.03 3.16 -0.48
N HIS A 57 0.18 3.37 0.82
CA HIS A 57 0.09 2.33 1.83
C HIS A 57 -1.32 1.70 1.87
N GLU A 58 -2.38 2.53 1.95
CA GLU A 58 -3.76 2.03 1.96
C GLU A 58 -4.14 1.29 0.67
N ILE A 59 -3.68 1.79 -0.48
CA ILE A 59 -3.88 1.12 -1.76
C ILE A 59 -3.18 -0.24 -1.77
N ALA A 60 -1.99 -0.34 -1.19
CA ALA A 60 -1.23 -1.58 -1.12
C ALA A 60 -1.96 -2.62 -0.27
N HIS A 61 -2.49 -2.24 0.89
CA HIS A 61 -3.37 -3.09 1.71
C HIS A 61 -4.58 -3.57 0.93
N TRP A 62 -5.27 -2.66 0.24
CA TRP A 62 -6.39 -3.03 -0.62
C TRP A 62 -5.99 -4.04 -1.70
N CYS A 63 -4.80 -3.91 -2.29
CA CYS A 63 -4.26 -4.83 -3.29
C CYS A 63 -3.98 -6.23 -2.72
N VAL A 64 -3.65 -6.35 -1.43
CA VAL A 64 -3.52 -7.64 -0.72
C VAL A 64 -4.89 -8.25 -0.41
N ALA A 65 -5.85 -7.44 0.04
CA ALA A 65 -7.16 -7.92 0.47
C ALA A 65 -7.95 -8.58 -0.68
N GLY A 66 -8.32 -9.86 -0.52
CA GLY A 66 -9.12 -10.61 -1.49
C GLY A 66 -10.59 -10.15 -1.60
N PRO A 67 -11.36 -10.66 -2.57
CA PRO A 67 -12.74 -10.21 -2.81
C PRO A 67 -13.66 -10.27 -1.59
N GLU A 68 -13.61 -11.35 -0.82
CA GLU A 68 -14.44 -11.51 0.38
C GLU A 68 -14.05 -10.51 1.48
N ARG A 69 -12.75 -10.28 1.65
CA ARG A 69 -12.21 -9.30 2.62
C ARG A 69 -12.66 -7.88 2.28
N ARG A 70 -12.76 -7.54 1.00
CA ARG A 70 -13.27 -6.23 0.52
C ARG A 70 -14.77 -6.01 0.73
N LEU A 71 -15.48 -6.97 1.32
CA LEU A 71 -16.86 -6.79 1.77
C LEU A 71 -16.93 -6.43 3.27
N LEU A 72 -15.79 -6.36 3.96
CA LEU A 72 -15.69 -6.06 5.37
C LEU A 72 -15.03 -4.69 5.57
N GLU A 73 -15.50 -3.96 6.59
CA GLU A 73 -14.80 -2.78 7.08
C GLU A 73 -13.36 -3.14 7.46
N ASP A 74 -12.43 -2.30 7.01
CA ASP A 74 -10.98 -2.48 7.18
C ASP A 74 -10.47 -3.90 6.85
N PHE A 75 -11.08 -4.51 5.83
CA PHE A 75 -10.81 -5.87 5.39
C PHE A 75 -11.03 -6.95 6.47
N GLY A 76 -11.66 -6.61 7.59
CA GLY A 76 -11.78 -7.46 8.77
C GLY A 76 -10.44 -7.83 9.39
N TYR A 77 -9.41 -6.99 9.23
CA TYR A 77 -8.15 -7.12 9.96
C TYR A 77 -8.32 -6.60 11.38
N TRP A 78 -7.48 -7.09 12.30
CA TRP A 78 -7.43 -6.63 13.67
C TRP A 78 -6.33 -5.59 13.81
N TYR A 79 -6.61 -4.48 14.50
CA TYR A 79 -5.64 -3.45 14.80
C TYR A 79 -4.93 -3.74 16.13
N GLU A 80 -3.60 -3.90 16.09
CA GLU A 80 -2.76 -3.92 17.28
C GLU A 80 -2.06 -2.56 17.41
N PRO A 81 -2.32 -1.78 18.47
CA PRO A 81 -1.76 -0.44 18.61
C PRO A 81 -0.23 -0.46 18.79
N ASP A 82 0.35 0.73 18.67
CA ASP A 82 1.75 1.03 19.00
C ASP A 82 2.10 0.63 20.46
N GLY A 83 3.38 0.42 20.74
CA GLY A 83 3.87 -0.09 22.03
C GLY A 83 4.01 -1.61 22.06
N ARG A 84 4.21 -2.23 20.89
CA ARG A 84 4.28 -3.69 20.72
C ARG A 84 5.55 -4.25 21.37
N THR A 85 5.48 -5.47 21.89
CA THR A 85 6.69 -6.23 22.29
C THR A 85 7.44 -6.71 21.05
N ALA A 86 8.68 -7.18 21.21
CA ALA A 86 9.47 -7.71 20.09
C ALA A 86 8.77 -8.89 19.39
N GLU A 87 8.10 -9.75 20.15
CA GLU A 87 7.36 -10.90 19.62
C GLU A 87 6.13 -10.45 18.82
N VAL A 88 5.36 -9.50 19.35
CA VAL A 88 4.17 -8.97 18.68
C VAL A 88 4.55 -8.20 17.40
N GLN A 89 5.63 -7.42 17.45
CA GLN A 89 6.18 -6.74 16.27
C GLN A 89 6.60 -7.74 15.19
N ALA A 90 7.19 -8.88 15.57
CA ALA A 90 7.60 -9.89 14.60
C ALA A 90 6.39 -10.52 13.88
N GLU A 91 5.24 -10.67 14.54
CA GLU A 91 3.99 -11.10 13.89
C GLU A 91 3.40 -10.00 13.01
N PHE A 92 3.44 -8.74 13.46
CA PHE A 92 3.05 -7.58 12.65
C PHE A 92 3.86 -7.50 11.34
N GLU A 93 5.19 -7.60 11.42
CA GLU A 93 6.05 -7.55 10.23
C GLU A 93 5.67 -8.62 9.21
N LYS A 94 5.27 -9.84 9.64
CA LYS A 94 4.90 -10.91 8.69
C LYS A 94 3.69 -10.53 7.84
N VAL A 95 2.70 -9.86 8.43
CA VAL A 95 1.50 -9.43 7.70
C VAL A 95 1.77 -8.19 6.84
N GLU A 96 2.76 -7.38 7.21
CA GLU A 96 3.19 -6.17 6.51
C GLU A 96 4.14 -6.40 5.33
N ILE A 97 4.82 -7.56 5.25
CA ILE A 97 5.78 -7.83 4.16
C ILE A 97 5.16 -7.59 2.78
N ARG A 98 3.96 -8.13 2.54
CA ARG A 98 3.31 -8.04 1.22
C ARG A 98 2.69 -6.68 0.93
N PRO A 99 1.94 -6.03 1.84
CA PRO A 99 1.54 -4.64 1.68
C PRO A 99 2.73 -3.73 1.35
N GLN A 100 3.81 -3.77 2.13
CA GLN A 100 4.96 -2.90 1.90
C GLN A 100 5.75 -3.24 0.63
N ALA A 101 5.73 -4.50 0.17
CA ALA A 101 6.27 -4.87 -1.14
C ALA A 101 5.45 -4.25 -2.29
N TYR A 102 4.12 -4.29 -2.22
CA TYR A 102 3.26 -3.62 -3.20
C TYR A 102 3.41 -2.10 -3.12
N GLU A 103 3.51 -1.52 -1.92
CA GLU A 103 3.78 -0.10 -1.72
C GLU A 103 5.08 0.32 -2.40
N TRP A 104 6.17 -0.43 -2.23
CA TRP A 104 7.43 -0.13 -2.89
C TRP A 104 7.33 -0.23 -4.42
N ILE A 105 6.66 -1.26 -4.95
CA ILE A 105 6.44 -1.40 -6.40
C ILE A 105 5.68 -0.18 -6.96
N LEU A 106 4.60 0.23 -6.30
CA LEU A 106 3.78 1.36 -6.72
C LEU A 106 4.53 2.70 -6.55
N ALA A 107 5.25 2.89 -5.44
CA ALA A 107 6.12 4.04 -5.23
C ALA A 107 7.16 4.14 -6.34
N LYS A 108 7.80 3.02 -6.72
CA LYS A 108 8.80 3.02 -7.78
C LYS A 108 8.19 3.30 -9.15
N SER A 109 6.98 2.82 -9.44
CA SER A 109 6.24 3.17 -10.66
C SER A 109 5.94 4.67 -10.77
N ALA A 110 5.77 5.35 -9.63
CA ALA A 110 5.60 6.79 -9.59
C ALA A 110 6.94 7.57 -9.53
N ASP A 111 8.10 6.90 -9.43
CA ASP A 111 9.39 7.50 -9.05
C ASP A 111 9.33 8.27 -7.72
N PHE A 112 8.56 7.74 -6.76
CA PHE A 112 8.42 8.22 -5.40
C PHE A 112 9.36 7.46 -4.44
N PRO A 113 10.01 8.13 -3.46
CA PRO A 113 10.88 7.46 -2.50
C PRO A 113 10.08 6.53 -1.56
N PHE A 114 10.62 5.36 -1.27
CA PHE A 114 10.03 4.38 -0.38
C PHE A 114 10.96 4.07 0.79
N ASN A 115 10.38 3.90 1.99
CA ASN A 115 11.03 3.35 3.17
C ASN A 115 10.02 2.48 3.90
N VAL A 116 10.46 1.34 4.43
CA VAL A 116 9.59 0.51 5.27
C VAL A 116 9.16 1.25 6.53
N SER A 117 7.90 1.03 6.90
CA SER A 117 7.33 1.47 8.18
C SER A 117 7.27 0.30 9.14
N CYS A 118 7.97 0.39 10.26
CA CYS A 118 7.83 -0.59 11.34
C CYS A 118 6.64 -0.29 12.26
N ASP A 119 6.02 0.89 12.14
CA ASP A 119 4.83 1.31 12.90
C ASP A 119 4.88 0.98 14.42
N ASN A 120 5.98 1.36 15.09
CA ASN A 120 6.18 1.10 16.52
C ASN A 120 6.98 2.24 17.18
N LEU A 121 6.39 3.44 17.27
CA LEU A 121 7.07 4.65 17.78
C LEU A 121 7.21 4.68 19.31
N HIS A 122 6.34 3.95 20.03
CA HIS A 122 6.31 3.91 21.50
C HIS A 122 6.70 2.53 22.06
N GLY A 123 7.26 1.65 21.22
CA GLY A 123 7.82 0.37 21.63
C GLY A 123 8.99 0.53 22.61
N ASN A 124 9.24 -0.50 23.42
CA ASN A 124 10.37 -0.52 24.35
C ASN A 124 11.70 -0.97 23.71
N PHE A 125 11.73 -1.11 22.39
CA PHE A 125 12.89 -1.53 21.59
C PHE A 125 12.85 -0.87 20.22
N GLU A 126 14.02 -0.77 19.58
CA GLU A 126 14.13 -0.29 18.20
C GLU A 126 13.92 -1.45 17.23
N PRO A 127 12.93 -1.40 16.32
CA PRO A 127 12.73 -2.42 15.30
C PRO A 127 13.95 -2.54 14.37
N ASP A 128 14.27 -3.78 13.95
CA ASP A 128 15.30 -4.03 12.94
C ASP A 128 14.79 -3.66 11.54
N ARG A 129 14.80 -2.35 11.26
CA ARG A 129 14.32 -1.77 10.01
C ARG A 129 15.05 -2.35 8.80
N LEU A 130 16.37 -2.58 8.91
CA LEU A 130 17.16 -3.12 7.80
C LEU A 130 16.82 -4.58 7.56
N GLY A 131 16.68 -5.39 8.62
CA GLY A 131 16.18 -6.76 8.51
C GLY A 131 14.79 -6.84 7.88
N PHE A 132 13.88 -5.95 8.28
CA PHE A 132 12.53 -5.88 7.71
C PHE A 132 12.56 -5.44 6.23
N MET A 133 13.36 -4.44 5.88
CA MET A 133 13.57 -4.00 4.50
C MET A 133 14.07 -5.13 3.58
N HIS A 134 14.96 -6.00 4.07
CA HIS A 134 15.40 -7.18 3.31
C HIS A 134 14.27 -8.20 3.08
N LYS A 135 13.38 -8.41 4.06
CA LYS A 135 12.21 -9.29 3.90
C LYS A 135 11.26 -8.74 2.83
N VAL A 136 10.97 -7.44 2.87
CA VAL A 136 10.15 -6.73 1.88
C VAL A 136 10.79 -6.80 0.49
N HIS A 137 12.10 -6.54 0.39
CA HIS A 137 12.85 -6.66 -0.86
C HIS A 137 12.72 -8.07 -1.48
N ASN A 138 12.88 -9.12 -0.67
CA ASN A 138 12.75 -10.49 -1.16
C ASN A 138 11.34 -10.78 -1.71
N GLU A 139 10.30 -10.27 -1.06
CA GLU A 139 8.92 -10.36 -1.57
C GLU A 139 8.76 -9.60 -2.90
N VAL A 140 9.32 -8.39 -3.03
CA VAL A 140 9.33 -7.63 -4.30
C VAL A 140 9.98 -8.44 -5.42
N MET A 141 11.15 -9.04 -5.17
CA MET A 141 11.84 -9.86 -6.17
C MET A 141 10.99 -11.05 -6.61
N GLY A 142 10.39 -11.77 -5.66
CA GLY A 142 9.49 -12.89 -5.95
C GLY A 142 8.24 -12.46 -6.73
N ILE A 143 7.67 -11.29 -6.43
CA ILE A 143 6.54 -10.73 -7.18
C ILE A 143 6.94 -10.39 -8.61
N LEU A 144 8.11 -9.75 -8.81
CA LEU A 144 8.58 -9.38 -10.15
C LEU A 144 8.89 -10.62 -11.00
N GLU A 145 9.48 -11.67 -10.42
CA GLU A 145 9.77 -12.93 -11.10
C GLU A 145 8.50 -13.68 -11.51
N ASN A 146 7.49 -13.74 -10.64
CA ASN A 146 6.22 -14.42 -10.92
C ASN A 146 5.25 -13.56 -11.77
N GLY A 147 5.52 -12.26 -11.88
CA GLY A 147 4.65 -11.28 -12.52
C GLY A 147 3.73 -10.56 -11.52
N LEU A 148 3.50 -9.27 -11.77
CA LEU A 148 2.66 -8.43 -10.93
C LEU A 148 1.21 -8.97 -10.86
N PRO A 149 0.63 -9.08 -9.66
CA PRO A 149 -0.79 -9.38 -9.50
C PRO A 149 -1.66 -8.36 -10.27
N PRO A 150 -2.83 -8.75 -10.81
CA PRO A 150 -3.57 -7.93 -11.76
C PRO A 150 -3.81 -6.48 -11.31
N ARG A 151 -4.24 -6.27 -10.06
CA ARG A 151 -4.51 -4.92 -9.54
C ARG A 151 -3.24 -4.10 -9.36
N VAL A 152 -2.18 -4.70 -8.81
CA VAL A 152 -0.87 -4.05 -8.68
C VAL A 152 -0.34 -3.67 -10.06
N LYS A 153 -0.45 -4.57 -11.04
CA LYS A 153 -0.05 -4.30 -12.42
C LYS A 153 -0.82 -3.15 -13.04
N MET A 154 -2.15 -3.16 -12.94
CA MET A 154 -3.01 -2.11 -13.50
C MET A 154 -2.63 -0.72 -12.97
N LEU A 155 -2.43 -0.60 -11.66
CA LEU A 155 -2.03 0.67 -11.07
C LEU A 155 -0.59 1.04 -11.37
N SER A 156 0.33 0.07 -11.35
CA SER A 156 1.74 0.26 -11.72
C SER A 156 1.86 0.82 -13.14
N ASP A 157 1.15 0.23 -14.11
CA ASP A 157 1.11 0.71 -15.50
C ASP A 157 0.53 2.13 -15.58
N ALA A 158 -0.55 2.41 -14.84
CA ALA A 158 -1.20 3.73 -14.84
C ALA A 158 -0.30 4.82 -14.21
N LEU A 159 0.41 4.49 -13.12
CA LEU A 159 1.39 5.37 -12.48
C LEU A 159 2.57 5.65 -13.42
N CYS A 160 3.12 4.60 -14.05
CA CYS A 160 4.20 4.76 -15.03
C CYS A 160 3.78 5.65 -16.20
N ALA A 161 2.55 5.46 -16.70
CA ALA A 161 2.01 6.29 -17.78
C ALA A 161 1.79 7.75 -17.33
N PHE A 162 1.31 7.99 -16.11
CA PHE A 162 1.08 9.35 -15.62
C PHE A 162 2.39 10.10 -15.38
N TYR A 163 3.33 9.46 -14.67
CA TYR A 163 4.61 10.06 -14.28
C TYR A 163 5.71 9.91 -15.34
N GLN A 164 5.42 9.26 -16.47
CA GLN A 164 6.36 9.03 -17.57
C GLN A 164 7.64 8.31 -17.10
N THR A 165 7.47 7.33 -16.21
CA THR A 165 8.59 6.51 -15.72
C THR A 165 8.82 5.32 -16.65
N LYS A 166 10.04 4.81 -16.65
CA LYS A 166 10.37 3.59 -17.40
C LYS A 166 9.64 2.37 -16.82
N PRO A 167 9.45 1.30 -17.61
CA PRO A 167 9.04 0.01 -17.06
C PRO A 167 9.93 -0.42 -15.90
N LEU A 168 9.33 -1.03 -14.88
CA LEU A 168 10.05 -1.50 -13.70
C LEU A 168 11.00 -2.65 -14.05
N GLU A 169 12.21 -2.58 -13.50
CA GLU A 169 13.23 -3.62 -13.59
C GLU A 169 13.65 -4.04 -12.17
N THR A 170 14.11 -5.27 -11.99
CA THR A 170 14.59 -5.74 -10.68
C THR A 170 15.74 -4.89 -10.12
N SER A 171 16.56 -4.31 -11.00
CA SER A 171 17.65 -3.39 -10.67
C SER A 171 17.18 -2.06 -10.06
N ASP A 172 15.89 -1.73 -10.15
CA ASP A 172 15.31 -0.51 -9.59
C ASP A 172 15.08 -0.60 -8.07
N PHE A 173 15.14 -1.80 -7.50
CA PHE A 173 14.84 -2.10 -6.10
C PHE A 173 16.12 -2.47 -5.37
N ILE A 174 16.80 -1.45 -4.82
CA ILE A 174 18.05 -1.62 -4.09
C ILE A 174 17.80 -1.29 -2.61
N VAL A 175 18.17 -2.21 -1.72
CA VAL A 175 18.24 -1.93 -0.27
C VAL A 175 19.45 -1.04 -0.02
N LYS A 176 19.21 0.16 0.53
CA LYS A 176 20.26 1.14 0.86
C LYS A 176 20.62 1.12 2.33
#